data_AF-A0A2W4U3V7-F1
#
_entry.id   AF-A0A2W4U3V7-F1
#
_cell.length_a   1.000
_cell.length_b   1.000
_cell.length_c   1.000
_cell.angle_alpha   90.00
_cell.angle_beta   90.00
_cell.angle_gamma   90.00
#
_symmetry.space_group_name_H-M   'P 1'
#
loop_
_entity.id
_entity.type
_entity.pdbx_description
1 polymer ?
#
loop_
_entity_poly.entity_id
_entity_poly.type
_entity_poly.pdbx_seq_one_letter_code
_entity_poly.pdbx_strand_id
1 'polypeptide(L)' 'MSRSRPSFTRVFNLTGSPALSVCSGFSAAGLPLNMQIVGRPFQDDLVLRVGSAFEKATAFRDLRPAQWAQHALAAE' A
#
# COMPACT_ATOMS: atom_id res chain seq x y z
N MET A 1 28.42 10.01 9.09
CA MET A 1 27.91 8.83 8.36
C MET A 1 26.40 8.96 8.21
N SER A 2 25.92 9.31 7.01
CA SER A 2 24.48 9.36 6.73
C SER A 2 23.92 7.94 6.78
N ARG A 3 23.00 7.66 7.72
CA ARG A 3 22.26 6.39 7.73
C ARG A 3 21.33 6.39 6.53
N SER A 4 21.80 5.82 5.42
CA SER A 4 20.96 5.45 4.28
C SER A 4 19.78 4.64 4.81
N ARG A 5 18.56 5.18 4.69
CA ARG A 5 17.36 4.43 5.07
C ARG A 5 17.21 3.26 4.10
N PRO A 6 17.14 2.01 4.58
CA PRO A 6 16.95 0.87 3.72
C PRO A 6 15.63 1.03 2.96
N SER A 7 15.65 0.73 1.66
CA SER A 7 14.45 0.71 0.84
C SER A 7 13.84 -0.68 0.90
N PHE A 8 12.61 -0.77 1.38
CA PHE A 8 11.89 -2.04 1.48
C PHE A 8 11.45 -2.60 0.12
N THR A 9 11.35 -1.76 -0.91
CA THR A 9 10.87 -2.15 -2.24
C THR A 9 11.98 -2.58 -3.21
N ARG A 10 13.21 -2.06 -3.04
CA ARG A 10 14.30 -2.24 -4.01
C ARG A 10 14.68 -3.70 -4.27
N VAL A 11 14.63 -4.56 -3.26
CA VAL A 11 14.98 -5.98 -3.39
C VAL A 11 14.04 -6.70 -4.37
N PHE A 12 12.77 -6.31 -4.42
CA PHE A 12 11.77 -6.97 -5.26
C PHE A 12 11.81 -6.50 -6.72
N ASN A 13 12.25 -5.26 -6.96
CA ASN A 13 12.59 -4.81 -8.32
C ASN A 13 13.76 -5.60 -8.91
N LEU A 14 14.78 -5.91 -8.08
CA LEU A 14 15.95 -6.67 -8.52
C LEU A 14 15.63 -8.15 -8.75
N THR A 15 14.82 -8.75 -7.87
CA THR A 15 14.51 -10.19 -7.91
C THR A 15 13.34 -10.52 -8.83
N GLY A 16 12.54 -9.54 -9.24
CA GLY A 16 11.35 -9.74 -10.06
C GLY A 16 10.20 -10.47 -9.33
N SER A 17 10.24 -10.53 -8.00
CA SER A 17 9.17 -11.17 -7.21
C SER A 17 7.91 -10.30 -7.22
N PRO A 18 6.72 -10.90 -7.31
CA PRO A 18 5.46 -10.14 -7.26
C PRO A 18 5.32 -9.46 -5.90
N ALA A 19 5.07 -8.15 -5.92
CA ALA A 19 4.94 -7.32 -4.72
C ALA A 19 3.72 -6.40 -4.85
N LEU A 20 2.85 -6.42 -3.83
CA LEU A 20 1.64 -5.62 -3.74
C LEU A 20 1.73 -4.67 -2.54
N SER A 21 1.39 -3.41 -2.76
CA SER A 21 1.19 -2.42 -1.70
C SER A 21 -0.30 -2.23 -1.45
N VAL A 22 -0.75 -2.42 -0.21
CA VAL A 22 -2.13 -2.16 0.22
C VAL A 22 -2.17 -1.12 1.35
N CYS A 23 -3.25 -0.34 1.42
CA CYS A 23 -3.48 0.60 2.52
C CYS A 23 -3.77 -0.20 3.80
N SER A 24 -2.98 0.04 4.85
CA SER A 24 -3.08 -0.70 6.13
C SER A 24 -3.54 0.18 7.30
N GLY A 25 -4.02 1.38 7.00
CA GLY A 25 -4.53 2.33 7.99
C GLY A 25 -3.93 3.71 7.81
N PHE A 26 -4.01 4.52 8.87
CA PHE A 26 -3.56 5.90 8.88
C PHE A 26 -2.73 6.17 10.13
N SER A 27 -1.72 7.02 10.01
CA SER A 27 -0.95 7.50 11.15
C SER A 27 -1.80 8.42 12.03
N ALA A 28 -1.32 8.76 13.22
CA ALA A 28 -1.96 9.76 14.09
C ALA A 28 -2.09 11.14 13.42
N ALA A 29 -1.24 11.44 12.42
CA ALA A 29 -1.32 12.66 11.61
C ALA A 29 -2.27 12.54 10.40
N GLY A 30 -3.02 11.44 10.29
CA GLY A 30 -3.96 11.19 9.19
C GLY A 30 -3.29 10.84 7.85
N LEU A 31 -2.01 10.46 7.84
CA LEU A 31 -1.31 10.05 6.62
C LEU A 31 -1.51 8.55 6.36
N PRO A 32 -1.78 8.12 5.12
CA PRO A 32 -1.99 6.71 4.80
C PRO A 32 -0.73 5.89 5.06
N LEU A 33 -0.91 4.73 5.67
CA LEU A 33 0.11 3.73 5.90
C LEU A 33 -0.01 2.61 4.86
N ASN A 34 1.13 2.00 4.52
CA ASN A 34 1.18 0.87 3.60
C ASN A 34 1.57 -0.43 4.33
N MET A 35 1.08 -1.55 3.80
CA MET A 35 1.63 -2.88 4.05
C MET A 35 2.04 -3.48 2.71
N GLN A 36 3.27 -4.01 2.64
CA GLN A 36 3.78 -4.69 1.46
C GLN A 36 3.61 -6.21 1.61
N ILE A 37 2.97 -6.83 0.62
CA ILE A 37 2.82 -8.28 0.49
C ILE A 37 3.71 -8.74 -0.65
N VAL A 38 4.58 -9.72 -0.41
CA VAL A 38 5.50 -10.25 -1.43
C VAL A 38 5.35 -11.76 -1.53
N GLY A 39 5.21 -12.23 -2.77
CA GLY A 39 5.10 -13.65 -3.09
C GLY A 39 6.40 -14.24 -3.63
N ARG A 40 6.39 -15.55 -3.87
CA ARG A 40 7.43 -16.22 -4.66
C ARG A 40 7.28 -15.82 -6.15
N PRO A 41 8.33 -15.99 -6.97
CA PRO A 41 8.24 -15.74 -8.41
C PRO A 41 7.02 -16.43 -9.04
N PHE A 42 6.32 -15.71 -9.93
CA PHE A 42 5.14 -16.17 -10.67
C PHE A 42 3.90 -16.52 -9.81
N GLN A 43 3.81 -16.01 -8.57
CA GLN A 43 2.65 -16.18 -7.68
C GLN A 43 1.82 -14.89 -7.53
N ASP A 44 1.64 -14.13 -8.61
CA ASP A 44 0.84 -12.91 -8.65
C ASP A 44 -0.59 -13.15 -8.18
N ASP A 45 -1.18 -14.28 -8.55
CA ASP A 45 -2.52 -14.71 -8.14
C ASP A 45 -2.65 -14.82 -6.61
N LEU A 46 -1.65 -15.42 -5.95
CA LEU A 46 -1.63 -15.59 -4.51
C LEU A 46 -1.48 -14.23 -3.82
N VAL A 47 -0.55 -13.39 -4.29
CA VAL A 47 -0.33 -12.04 -3.73
C VAL A 47 -1.61 -11.21 -3.82
N LEU A 48 -2.30 -11.24 -4.97
CA LEU A 48 -3.58 -10.54 -5.17
C LEU A 48 -4.69 -11.12 -4.30
N ARG A 49 -4.77 -12.45 -4.12
CA ARG A 49 -5.75 -13.09 -3.22
C ARG A 49 -5.54 -12.68 -1.77
N VAL A 50 -4.29 -12.62 -1.31
CA VAL A 50 -3.96 -12.15 0.05
C VAL A 50 -4.34 -10.67 0.21
N GLY A 51 -4.01 -9.82 -0.77
CA GLY A 51 -4.44 -8.42 -0.79
C GLY A 51 -5.95 -8.27 -0.72
N SER A 52 -6.70 -9.01 -1.55
CA SER A 52 -8.16 -8.99 -1.54
C SER A 52 -8.76 -9.47 -0.22
N ALA A 53 -8.20 -10.52 0.38
CA ALA A 53 -8.65 -11.00 1.68
C ALA A 53 -8.40 -9.97 2.79
N PHE A 54 -7.25 -9.30 2.77
CA PHE A 54 -6.92 -8.23 3.70
C PHE A 54 -7.86 -7.02 3.55
N GLU A 55 -8.13 -6.60 2.31
CA GLU A 55 -9.07 -5.52 2.04
C GLU A 55 -10.51 -5.87 2.45
N LYS A 56 -10.94 -7.11 2.31
CA LYS A 56 -12.28 -7.54 2.78
C LYS A 56 -12.37 -7.61 4.30
N ALA A 57 -11.25 -7.86 4.98
CA ALA A 57 -11.18 -7.95 6.43
C ALA A 57 -11.00 -6.58 7.11
N THR A 58 -10.80 -5.50 6.34
CA THR A 58 -10.52 -4.16 6.87
C THR A 58 -11.34 -3.09 6.14
N ALA A 59 -11.55 -1.93 6.75
CA ALA A 59 -12.31 -0.83 6.14
C ALA A 59 -11.42 0.30 5.61
N PHE A 60 -10.09 0.12 5.58
CA PHE A 60 -9.15 1.20 5.27
C PHE A 60 -9.28 1.73 3.85
N ARG A 61 -9.79 0.91 2.92
CA ARG A 61 -10.03 1.29 1.52
C ARG A 61 -11.19 2.28 1.35
N ASP A 62 -12.13 2.32 2.30
CA ASP A 62 -13.29 3.20 2.24
C ASP A 62 -12.97 4.63 2.71
N LEU A 63 -11.89 4.77 3.48
CA LEU A 63 -11.43 6.05 4.00
C LEU A 63 -10.72 6.86 2.91
N ARG A 64 -11.22 8.07 2.66
CA ARG A 64 -10.60 9.02 1.73
C ARG A 64 -9.81 10.08 2.50
N PRO A 65 -8.61 10.47 2.03
CA PRO A 65 -7.89 11.60 2.61
C PRO A 65 -8.74 12.87 2.56
N ALA A 66 -8.74 13.67 3.62
CA ALA A 66 -9.52 14.92 3.68
C ALA A 66 -9.21 15.89 2.53
N GLN A 67 -7.97 15.87 2.03
CA GLN A 67 -7.52 16.65 0.87
C GLN A 67 -8.33 16.33 -0.39
N TRP A 68 -8.85 15.10 -0.54
CA TRP A 68 -9.66 14.70 -1.68
C TRP A 68 -11.02 15.42 -1.72
N ALA A 69 -11.63 15.67 -0.56
CA ALA A 69 -12.89 16.41 -0.47
C ALA A 69 -12.74 17.88 -0.88
N GLN A 70 -11.57 18.47 -0.61
CA GLN A 70 -11.27 19.87 -0.94
C GLN A 70 -11.20 20.11 -2.46
N HIS A 71 -10.67 19.14 -3.23
CA HIS A 71 -10.64 19.22 -4.69
C HIS A 71 -11.99 18.93 -5.34
N ALA A 72 -12.85 18.11 -4.72
CA ALA A 72 -14.18 17.82 -5.24
C ALA A 72 -15.11 19.04 -5.23
N LEU A 73 -14.96 19.93 -4.23
CA LEU A 73 -15.72 21.18 -4.12
C LEU A 73 -15.19 22.32 -5.01
N ALA A 74 -13.97 22.21 -5.52
CA ALA A 74 -13.35 23.20 -6.41
C ALA A 74 -13.57 22.90 -7.91
N ALA A 75 -14.25 21.78 -8.22
CA ALA A 75 -14.58 21.35 -9.57
C ALA A 75 -16.05 21.64 -9.95
N GLU A 76 -16.80 22.34 -9.09
CA GLU A 76 -18.08 23.02 -9.38
C GLU A 76 -17.84 24.52 -9.58
#